data_AF-A0A923PXG1-F1
#
_entry.id   AF-A0A923PXG1-F1
#
_cell.length_a   1.000
_cell.length_b   1.000
_cell.length_c   1.000
_cell.angle_alpha   90.00
_cell.angle_beta   90.00
_cell.angle_gamma   90.00
#
_symmetry.space_group_name_H-M   'P 1'
#
loop_
_entity.id
_entity.type
_entity.pdbx_description
1 polymer ?
#
loop_
_entity_poly.entity_id
_entity_poly.type
_entity_poly.pdbx_seq_one_letter_code
_entity_poly.pdbx_strand_id
1 'polypeptide(L)'
;MQFSTIKNFLKRFDSKSDKTLLYAFVALGIVALMLHFFSASSSTQEPTSRQEESFDVDTMIPAGFLLVPIQLSNSESLSSLAGQFALVDLYAVGDKGRKGFKVASAVKLLRAPLNPQQFAVLIRENESSKLVTMEGPFFAALKNRSDSSRSGLEKSNKSNLVIHYGE
;
A
#
# COMPACT_ATOMS: atom_id res chain seq x y z
N MET A 1 29.47 53.56 -1.45
CA MET A 1 28.75 54.67 -2.11
C MET A 1 27.21 54.51 -2.13
N GLN A 2 26.60 53.58 -1.36
CA GLN A 2 25.14 53.29 -1.43
C GLN A 2 24.29 53.81 -0.26
N PHE A 3 24.90 54.26 0.85
CA PHE A 3 24.14 54.77 2.01
C PHE A 3 23.66 56.22 1.88
N SER A 4 24.21 56.97 0.92
CA SER A 4 23.81 58.36 0.65
C SER A 4 22.41 58.44 0.02
N THR A 5 22.10 57.50 -0.88
CA THR A 5 20.83 57.46 -1.62
C THR A 5 19.64 57.16 -0.71
N ILE A 6 19.82 56.36 0.34
CA ILE A 6 18.78 55.99 1.30
C ILE A 6 18.38 57.21 2.16
N LYS A 7 19.35 58.01 2.60
CA LYS A 7 19.08 59.23 3.40
C LYS A 7 18.28 60.27 2.60
N ASN A 8 18.56 60.41 1.30
CA ASN A 8 17.81 61.31 0.42
C ASN A 8 16.40 60.81 0.10
N PHE A 9 16.17 59.49 0.13
CA PHE A 9 14.84 58.90 -0.07
C PHE A 9 13.92 59.12 1.13
N LEU A 10 14.45 58.99 2.37
CA LEU A 10 13.67 59.27 3.58
C LEU A 10 13.26 60.75 3.74
N LYS A 11 14.03 61.69 3.17
CA LYS A 11 13.76 63.13 3.31
C LYS A 11 12.58 63.61 2.43
N ARG A 12 12.03 62.78 1.57
CA ARG A 12 10.88 63.11 0.70
C ARG A 12 9.50 62.86 1.34
N PHE A 13 9.45 62.26 2.54
CA PHE A 13 8.20 61.91 3.23
C PHE A 13 7.96 62.85 4.44
N ASP A 14 7.85 64.16 4.17
CA ASP A 14 7.69 65.21 5.20
C ASP A 14 6.26 65.80 5.27
N SER A 15 5.24 65.09 4.76
CA SER A 15 3.83 65.39 5.07
C SER A 15 3.31 64.47 6.20
N LYS A 16 2.38 64.96 7.02
CA LYS A 16 1.74 64.12 8.07
C LYS A 16 1.10 62.84 7.49
N SER A 17 0.60 62.91 6.25
CA SER A 17 0.03 61.76 5.53
C SER A 17 1.10 60.75 5.07
N ASP A 18 2.29 61.24 4.74
CA ASP A 18 3.42 60.42 4.32
C ASP A 18 3.96 59.57 5.47
N LYS A 19 3.92 60.11 6.70
CA LYS A 19 4.28 59.37 7.91
C LYS A 19 3.30 58.23 8.18
N THR A 20 1.99 58.44 7.96
CA THR A 20 1.00 57.37 8.08
C THR A 20 1.21 56.26 7.06
N LEU A 21 1.58 56.62 5.83
CA LEU A 21 1.87 55.65 4.77
C LEU A 21 3.16 54.87 5.06
N LEU A 22 4.18 55.54 5.60
CA LEU A 22 5.43 54.91 6.04
C LEU A 22 5.20 53.94 7.21
N TYR A 23 4.41 54.33 8.22
CA TYR A 23 4.05 53.43 9.31
C TYR A 23 3.25 52.22 8.84
N ALA A 24 2.32 52.39 7.89
CA ALA A 24 1.59 51.29 7.30
C ALA A 24 2.52 50.30 6.56
N PHE A 25 3.50 50.81 5.81
CA PHE A 25 4.48 49.98 5.10
C PHE A 25 5.38 49.20 6.06
N VAL A 26 5.84 49.84 7.14
CA VAL A 26 6.65 49.18 8.17
C VAL A 26 5.82 48.12 8.90
N ALA A 27 4.57 48.42 9.27
CA ALA A 27 3.67 47.46 9.92
C ALA A 27 3.40 46.25 9.02
N LEU A 28 3.16 46.47 7.72
CA LEU A 28 2.95 45.39 6.75
C LEU A 28 4.21 44.50 6.62
N GLY A 29 5.39 45.10 6.60
CA GLY A 29 6.65 44.36 6.58
C GLY A 29 6.86 43.50 7.83
N ILE A 30 6.51 44.02 9.01
CA ILE A 30 6.59 43.26 10.27
C ILE A 30 5.60 42.10 10.28
N VAL A 31 4.36 42.31 9.81
CA VAL A 31 3.35 41.25 9.70
C VAL A 31 3.79 40.16 8.73
N ALA A 32 4.35 40.52 7.57
CA ALA A 32 4.89 39.55 6.61
C ALA A 32 6.05 38.74 7.21
N LEU A 33 6.94 39.38 7.97
CA LEU A 33 8.04 38.72 8.67
C LEU A 33 7.53 37.77 9.77
N MET A 34 6.54 38.21 10.56
CA MET A 34 5.84 37.37 11.55
C MET A 34 5.20 36.13 10.91
N LEU A 35 4.50 36.29 9.78
CA LEU A 35 3.92 35.17 9.03
C LEU A 35 5.00 34.22 8.51
N HIS A 36 6.15 34.72 8.06
CA HIS A 36 7.26 33.87 7.62
C HIS A 36 7.84 33.05 8.80
N PHE A 37 8.01 33.65 9.98
CA PHE A 37 8.49 32.94 11.16
C PHE A 37 7.47 31.94 11.71
N PHE A 38 6.17 32.23 11.64
CA PHE A 38 5.11 31.29 12.05
C PHE A 38 4.82 30.19 11.04
N SER A 39 5.05 30.42 9.74
CA SER A 39 4.82 29.42 8.68
C SER A 39 5.95 28.37 8.58
N ALA A 40 7.08 28.59 9.27
CA ALA A 40 8.22 27.68 9.32
C ALA A 40 7.95 26.36 10.09
N SER A 41 6.77 26.19 10.69
CA SER A 41 6.33 24.91 11.28
C SER A 41 5.61 23.99 10.29
N SER A 42 5.43 24.41 9.03
CA SER A 42 5.03 23.49 7.96
C SER A 42 6.27 22.74 7.51
N SER A 43 6.52 21.61 8.17
CA SER A 43 7.52 20.59 7.82
C SER A 43 7.53 20.35 6.31
N THR A 44 8.35 21.11 5.61
CA THR A 44 8.85 20.74 4.30
C THR A 44 9.83 19.62 4.60
N GLN A 45 9.30 18.40 4.63
CA GLN A 45 10.12 17.22 4.50
C GLN A 45 10.90 17.41 3.19
N GLU A 46 12.17 17.76 3.30
CA GLU A 46 13.15 17.26 2.35
C GLU A 46 12.81 15.77 2.12
N PRO A 47 12.86 15.27 0.88
CA PRO A 47 12.90 13.84 0.69
C PRO A 47 14.26 13.40 1.23
N THR A 48 14.36 13.27 2.57
CA THR A 48 15.34 12.43 3.25
C THR A 48 15.39 11.19 2.41
N SER A 49 16.56 10.94 1.83
CA SER A 49 16.80 9.77 1.01
C SER A 49 16.15 8.63 1.75
N ARG A 50 15.04 8.13 1.20
CA ARG A 50 14.37 6.96 1.69
C ARG A 50 15.51 5.96 1.70
N GLN A 51 16.03 5.63 2.88
CA GLN A 51 16.69 4.36 3.03
C GLN A 51 15.61 3.42 2.52
N GLU A 52 15.79 2.99 1.28
CA GLU A 52 15.32 1.71 0.84
C GLU A 52 15.86 0.79 1.92
N GLU A 53 15.08 0.58 2.98
CA GLU A 53 15.04 -0.70 3.64
C GLU A 53 14.79 -1.64 2.48
N SER A 54 15.89 -2.12 1.90
CA SER A 54 15.90 -3.10 0.85
C SER A 54 14.95 -4.16 1.35
N PHE A 55 13.79 -4.26 0.73
CA PHE A 55 12.73 -5.17 1.13
C PHE A 55 13.33 -6.56 0.99
N ASP A 56 13.88 -7.09 2.08
CA ASP A 56 14.64 -8.32 2.04
C ASP A 56 13.63 -9.45 1.99
N VAL A 57 13.29 -9.83 0.76
CA VAL A 57 12.32 -10.87 0.42
C VAL A 57 12.67 -12.17 1.15
N ASP A 58 13.97 -12.42 1.36
CA ASP A 58 14.50 -13.61 2.03
C ASP A 58 14.20 -13.63 3.53
N THR A 59 14.01 -12.47 4.18
CA THR A 59 13.66 -12.39 5.60
C THR A 59 12.17 -12.70 5.86
N MET A 60 11.29 -12.62 4.84
CA MET A 60 9.85 -12.86 5.01
C MET A 60 9.39 -14.28 4.67
N ILE A 61 10.18 -15.07 3.94
CA ILE A 61 9.81 -16.43 3.52
C ILE A 61 10.38 -17.43 4.52
N PRO A 62 9.54 -18.18 5.26
CA PRO A 62 10.04 -19.21 6.18
C PRO A 62 10.76 -20.33 5.42
N ALA A 63 11.77 -20.94 6.05
CA ALA A 63 12.48 -22.09 5.48
C ALA A 63 11.52 -23.22 5.08
N GLY A 64 11.73 -23.79 3.89
CA GLY A 64 10.88 -24.86 3.32
C GLY A 64 9.57 -24.37 2.67
N PHE A 65 9.38 -23.06 2.53
CA PHE A 65 8.29 -22.46 1.79
C PHE A 65 8.79 -21.69 0.57
N LEU A 66 7.92 -21.59 -0.42
CA LEU A 66 8.12 -20.81 -1.64
C LEU A 66 6.95 -19.85 -1.82
N LEU A 67 7.28 -18.65 -2.31
CA LEU A 67 6.32 -17.67 -2.75
C LEU A 67 6.11 -17.84 -4.25
N VAL A 68 4.90 -18.26 -4.64
CA VAL A 68 4.57 -18.47 -6.05
C VAL A 68 3.60 -17.38 -6.50
N PRO A 69 3.97 -16.54 -7.49
CA PRO A 69 3.06 -15.55 -8.04
C PRO A 69 1.91 -16.25 -8.78
N ILE A 70 0.68 -15.77 -8.57
CA ILE A 70 -0.50 -16.35 -9.20
C ILE A 70 -1.41 -15.25 -9.75
N GLN A 71 -2.07 -15.54 -10.86
CA GLN A 71 -3.12 -14.68 -11.40
C GLN A 71 -4.46 -15.09 -10.79
N LEU A 72 -5.17 -14.12 -10.21
CA LEU A 72 -6.50 -14.33 -9.65
C LEU A 72 -7.57 -13.71 -10.54
N SER A 73 -8.62 -14.49 -10.85
CA SER A 73 -9.80 -13.99 -11.59
C SER A 73 -10.62 -12.99 -10.78
N ASN A 74 -10.58 -13.10 -9.44
CA ASN A 74 -11.30 -12.24 -8.50
C ASN A 74 -10.36 -11.35 -7.67
N SER A 75 -9.23 -10.94 -8.26
CA SER A 75 -8.22 -10.08 -7.63
C SER A 75 -8.80 -8.74 -7.12
N GLU A 76 -9.66 -8.10 -7.92
CA GLU A 76 -10.31 -6.84 -7.54
C GLU A 76 -11.16 -6.98 -6.27
N SER A 77 -11.97 -8.05 -6.18
CA SER A 77 -12.80 -8.31 -5.00
C SER A 77 -11.97 -8.63 -3.75
N LEU A 78 -10.80 -9.26 -3.92
CA LEU A 78 -9.90 -9.57 -2.81
C LEU A 78 -9.06 -8.37 -2.38
N SER A 79 -8.93 -7.35 -3.22
CA SER A 79 -8.10 -6.18 -2.95
C SER A 79 -8.56 -5.38 -1.73
N SER A 80 -9.87 -5.33 -1.46
CA SER A 80 -10.42 -4.66 -0.28
C SER A 80 -10.37 -5.51 0.99
N LEU A 81 -10.33 -6.84 0.84
CA LEU A 81 -10.46 -7.79 1.96
C LEU A 81 -9.13 -8.35 2.45
N ALA A 82 -8.12 -8.46 1.58
CA ALA A 82 -6.91 -9.21 1.88
C ALA A 82 -5.89 -8.47 2.76
N GLY A 83 -6.04 -7.15 2.99
CA GLY A 83 -5.07 -6.36 3.76
C GLY A 83 -3.63 -6.59 3.28
N GLN A 84 -2.72 -6.92 4.21
CA GLN A 84 -1.35 -7.35 3.91
C GLN A 84 -1.27 -8.84 3.49
N PHE A 85 -2.07 -9.70 4.13
CA PHE A 85 -2.18 -11.12 3.81
C PHE A 85 -3.55 -11.67 4.16
N ALA A 86 -3.97 -12.70 3.44
CA ALA A 86 -5.25 -13.40 3.63
C ALA A 86 -5.04 -14.91 3.70
N LEU A 87 -5.94 -15.61 4.38
CA LEU A 87 -6.02 -17.07 4.30
C LEU A 87 -7.10 -17.41 3.28
N VAL A 88 -6.77 -18.20 2.26
CA VAL A 88 -7.69 -18.50 1.16
C VAL A 88 -7.69 -19.97 0.80
N ASP A 89 -8.82 -20.44 0.27
CA ASP A 89 -8.88 -21.66 -0.53
C ASP A 89 -8.70 -21.28 -1.99
N LEU A 90 -7.79 -21.96 -2.68
CA LEU A 90 -7.46 -21.73 -4.08
C LEU A 90 -8.14 -22.78 -4.96
N TYR A 91 -8.77 -22.33 -6.03
CA TYR A 91 -9.48 -23.16 -6.99
C TYR A 91 -8.93 -22.92 -8.39
N ALA A 92 -8.73 -23.99 -9.16
CA ALA A 92 -8.44 -23.90 -10.57
C ALA A 92 -9.76 -23.86 -11.32
N VAL A 93 -9.91 -22.89 -12.21
CA VAL A 93 -11.04 -22.84 -13.12
C VAL A 93 -10.74 -23.82 -14.25
N GLY A 94 -11.58 -24.84 -14.41
CA GLY A 94 -11.44 -25.78 -15.51
C GLY A 94 -11.82 -25.11 -16.84
N ASP A 95 -11.09 -25.42 -17.90
CA ASP A 95 -11.46 -24.99 -19.24
C ASP A 95 -12.81 -25.56 -19.67
N LYS A 96 -13.52 -24.81 -20.53
CA LYS A 96 -14.84 -25.08 -21.14
C LYS A 96 -15.33 -26.53 -20.94
N GLY A 97 -16.14 -26.74 -19.89
CA GLY A 97 -16.81 -28.02 -19.59
C GLY A 97 -16.21 -28.83 -18.44
N ARG A 98 -15.02 -28.48 -17.93
CA ARG A 98 -14.46 -29.10 -16.71
C ARG A 98 -14.88 -28.31 -15.47
N LYS A 99 -15.41 -29.01 -14.47
CA LYS A 99 -15.71 -28.40 -13.16
C LYS A 99 -14.40 -27.91 -12.54
N GLY A 100 -14.41 -26.68 -12.05
CA GLY A 100 -13.31 -26.17 -11.24
C GLY A 100 -13.10 -27.05 -10.01
N PHE A 101 -11.86 -27.18 -9.58
CA PHE A 101 -11.51 -28.00 -8.43
C PHE A 101 -10.60 -27.24 -7.49
N LYS A 102 -10.68 -27.59 -6.20
CA LYS A 102 -9.82 -26.99 -5.18
C LYS A 102 -8.39 -27.48 -5.41
N VAL A 103 -7.48 -26.53 -5.56
CA VAL A 103 -6.04 -26.76 -5.69
C VAL A 103 -5.45 -26.81 -4.30
N ALA A 104 -5.70 -25.77 -3.50
CA ALA A 104 -5.13 -25.60 -2.18
C ALA A 104 -6.18 -25.17 -1.16
N SER A 105 -6.03 -25.64 0.07
CA SER A 105 -6.88 -25.26 1.19
C SER A 105 -6.07 -24.49 2.21
N ALA A 106 -6.65 -23.42 2.75
CA ALA A 106 -6.07 -22.58 3.79
C ALA A 106 -4.62 -22.15 3.51
N VAL A 107 -4.35 -21.65 2.30
CA VAL A 107 -3.03 -21.11 1.93
C VAL A 107 -2.96 -19.61 2.22
N LYS A 108 -1.76 -19.13 2.58
CA LYS A 108 -1.53 -17.70 2.79
C LYS A 108 -1.38 -17.03 1.43
N LEU A 109 -2.30 -16.13 1.13
CA LEU A 109 -2.23 -15.21 0.01
C LEU A 109 -1.57 -13.91 0.49
N LEU A 110 -0.53 -13.50 -0.21
CA LEU A 110 0.27 -12.32 0.07
C LEU A 110 0.12 -11.34 -1.10
N ARG A 111 0.07 -10.06 -0.76
CA ARG A 111 0.10 -8.97 -1.73
C ARG A 111 1.54 -8.50 -1.91
N ALA A 112 1.96 -8.24 -3.15
CA ALA A 112 3.27 -7.66 -3.37
C ALA A 112 3.34 -6.22 -2.81
N PRO A 113 4.36 -5.86 -2.02
CA PRO A 113 4.46 -4.53 -1.41
C PRO A 113 4.60 -3.41 -2.45
N LEU A 114 5.38 -3.67 -3.50
CA LEU A 114 5.65 -2.71 -4.58
C LEU A 114 4.53 -2.64 -5.60
N ASN A 115 3.71 -3.71 -5.72
CA ASN A 115 2.59 -3.75 -6.65
C ASN A 115 1.37 -4.42 -6.01
N PRO A 116 0.39 -3.64 -5.52
CA PRO A 116 -0.76 -4.18 -4.80
C PRO A 116 -1.73 -5.00 -5.67
N GLN A 117 -1.57 -4.96 -6.99
CA GLN A 117 -2.37 -5.76 -7.93
C GLN A 117 -1.80 -7.17 -8.13
N GLN A 118 -0.56 -7.41 -7.70
CA GLN A 118 0.09 -8.70 -7.79
C GLN A 118 -0.09 -9.48 -6.50
N PHE A 119 -0.49 -10.74 -6.67
CA PHE A 119 -0.70 -11.67 -5.58
C PHE A 119 0.23 -12.87 -5.72
N ALA A 120 0.64 -13.40 -4.58
CA ALA A 120 1.43 -14.61 -4.50
C ALA A 120 0.94 -15.47 -3.36
N VAL A 121 1.07 -16.78 -3.50
CA VAL A 121 0.72 -17.74 -2.47
C VAL A 121 1.97 -18.33 -1.84
N LEU A 122 1.95 -18.42 -0.51
CA LEU A 122 2.97 -19.12 0.24
C LEU A 122 2.59 -20.59 0.33
N ILE A 123 3.43 -21.45 -0.25
CA ILE A 123 3.23 -22.91 -0.29
C ILE A 123 4.50 -23.63 0.14
N ARG A 124 4.39 -24.89 0.54
CA ARG A 124 5.59 -25.69 0.85
C ARG A 124 6.32 -26.03 -0.44
N GLU A 125 7.65 -26.08 -0.37
CA GLU A 125 8.50 -26.37 -1.53
C GLU A 125 8.15 -27.71 -2.21
N ASN A 126 7.90 -28.75 -1.43
CA ASN A 126 7.51 -30.08 -1.91
C ASN A 126 6.12 -30.14 -2.59
N GLU A 127 5.29 -29.13 -2.41
CA GLU A 127 3.95 -29.01 -3.01
C GLU A 127 3.93 -28.06 -4.22
N SER A 128 5.01 -27.32 -4.45
CA SER A 128 5.10 -26.27 -5.46
C SER A 128 4.94 -26.75 -6.90
N SER A 129 5.47 -27.94 -7.22
CA SER A 129 5.42 -28.50 -8.58
C SER A 129 3.98 -28.69 -9.07
N LYS A 130 3.04 -28.98 -8.15
CA LYS A 130 1.62 -29.15 -8.49
C LYS A 130 0.97 -27.83 -8.89
N LEU A 131 1.34 -26.73 -8.25
CA LEU A 131 0.77 -25.42 -8.55
C LEU A 131 1.35 -24.86 -9.86
N VAL A 132 2.66 -25.00 -10.08
CA VAL A 132 3.34 -24.49 -11.28
C VAL A 132 2.89 -25.20 -12.55
N THR A 133 2.50 -26.48 -12.46
CA THR A 133 2.00 -27.25 -13.61
C THR A 133 0.58 -26.81 -14.04
N MET A 134 -0.14 -26.09 -13.17
CA MET A 134 -1.50 -25.67 -13.43
C MET A 134 -1.49 -24.24 -13.99
N GLU A 135 -1.58 -24.14 -15.31
CA GLU A 135 -1.72 -22.84 -15.97
C GLU A 135 -3.18 -22.38 -15.94
N GLY A 136 -3.42 -21.19 -15.40
CA GLY A 136 -4.73 -20.56 -15.50
C GLY A 136 -4.94 -19.45 -14.47
N PRO A 137 -5.95 -18.58 -14.71
CA PRO A 137 -6.42 -17.71 -13.65
C PRO A 137 -7.07 -18.57 -12.57
N PHE A 138 -6.55 -18.48 -11.35
CA PHE A 138 -7.11 -19.15 -10.20
C PHE A 138 -8.24 -18.32 -9.59
N PHE A 139 -9.14 -18.98 -8.89
CA PHE A 139 -10.17 -18.33 -8.08
C PHE A 139 -9.82 -18.54 -6.61
N ALA A 140 -9.84 -17.47 -5.80
CA ALA A 140 -9.54 -17.57 -4.38
C ALA A 140 -10.77 -17.24 -3.52
N ALA A 141 -11.12 -18.13 -2.60
CA ALA A 141 -12.18 -17.92 -1.62
C ALA A 141 -11.57 -17.57 -0.26
N LEU A 142 -11.99 -16.44 0.31
CA LEU A 142 -11.47 -15.97 1.60
C LEU A 142 -11.94 -16.89 2.73
N LYS A 143 -11.01 -17.27 3.61
CA LYS A 143 -11.30 -17.97 4.86
C LYS A 143 -11.07 -17.07 6.05
N ASN A 144 -11.85 -17.32 7.10
CA ASN A 144 -11.67 -16.64 8.36
C ASN A 144 -10.29 -17.01 8.95
N ARG A 145 -9.55 -16.00 9.43
CA ARG A 145 -8.23 -16.18 10.04
C ARG A 145 -8.27 -16.99 11.33
N SER A 146 -9.40 -17.03 12.02
CA SER A 146 -9.57 -17.82 13.25
C SER A 146 -9.84 -19.30 13.01
N ASP A 147 -10.09 -19.70 11.76
CA ASP A 147 -10.34 -21.09 11.39
C ASP A 147 -9.00 -21.79 11.12
N SER A 148 -8.55 -22.58 12.10
CA SER A 148 -7.25 -23.28 12.11
C SER A 148 -7.21 -24.55 11.24
N SER A 149 -8.06 -24.62 10.22
CA SER A 149 -8.03 -25.66 9.21
C SER A 149 -6.63 -25.76 8.59
N ARG A 150 -5.98 -26.93 8.68
CA ARG A 150 -4.60 -27.18 8.24
C ARG A 150 -4.37 -26.73 6.78
N SER A 151 -3.36 -25.88 6.57
CA SER A 151 -2.87 -25.45 5.25
C SER A 151 -2.29 -26.64 4.45
N GLY A 152 -2.81 -26.91 3.26
CA GLY A 152 -2.33 -27.97 2.37
C GLY A 152 -3.16 -28.18 1.10
N LEU A 153 -2.60 -28.88 0.11
CA LEU A 153 -3.33 -29.26 -1.11
C LEU A 153 -4.33 -30.40 -0.80
N GLU A 154 -5.61 -30.15 -1.00
CA GLU A 154 -6.67 -31.11 -0.67
C GLU A 154 -6.89 -32.09 -1.85
N LYS A 155 -6.67 -33.40 -1.63
CA LYS A 155 -7.11 -34.42 -2.60
C LYS A 155 -8.64 -34.43 -2.57
N SER A 156 -9.27 -33.99 -3.66
CA SER A 156 -10.73 -33.94 -3.81
C SER A 156 -11.37 -35.30 -3.49
N ASN A 157 -11.93 -35.43 -2.28
CA ASN A 157 -12.78 -36.55 -1.91
C ASN A 157 -14.23 -36.03 -1.86
N LYS A 158 -15.03 -36.54 -2.78
CA LYS A 158 -16.34 -36.02 -3.17
C LYS A 158 -17.35 -36.24 -2.05
N SER A 159 -17.78 -35.18 -1.36
CA SER A 159 -18.99 -35.20 -0.53
C SER A 159 -19.79 -33.92 -0.73
N ASN A 160 -21.10 -34.08 -0.95
CA ASN A 160 -22.06 -33.02 -1.25
C ASN A 160 -21.99 -31.89 -0.20
N LEU A 161 -21.90 -30.64 -0.65
CA LEU A 161 -21.89 -29.46 0.20
C LEU A 161 -23.34 -29.05 0.51
N VAL A 162 -23.79 -29.29 1.74
CA VAL A 162 -25.03 -28.71 2.28
C VAL A 162 -24.66 -27.42 2.99
N ILE A 163 -25.14 -26.28 2.50
CA ILE A 163 -24.90 -24.98 3.11
C ILE A 163 -26.04 -24.70 4.09
N HIS A 164 -25.75 -24.72 5.39
CA HIS A 164 -26.64 -24.20 6.42
C HIS A 164 -26.34 -22.72 6.65
N TYR A 165 -27.33 -21.87 6.41
CA TYR A 165 -27.32 -20.49 6.92
C TYR A 165 -27.92 -20.54 8.33
N GLY A 166 -27.18 -20.06 9.33
CA GLY A 166 -27.66 -20.00 10.72
C GLY A 166 -28.89 -19.10 10.86
N GLU A 167 -29.72 -19.43 11.85
CA GLU A 167 -30.98 -18.74 12.21
C GLU A 167 -30.79 -17.30 12.68
#